data_AF-D5EJ37-F1
#
_entry.id   AF-D5EJ37-F1
#
_cell.length_a   1.000
_cell.length_b   1.000
_cell.length_c   1.000
_cell.angle_alpha   90.00
_cell.angle_beta   90.00
_cell.angle_gamma   90.00
#
_symmetry.space_group_name_H-M   'P 1'
#
loop_
_entity.id
_entity.type
_entity.pdbx_description
1 polymer ?
#
loop_
_entity_poly.entity_id
_entity_poly.type
_entity_poly.pdbx_seq_one_letter_code
_entity_poly.pdbx_strand_id
1 'polypeptide(L)'
;MGTNQQSIFRFFLISAGLPVMLIVVLVVGWMATLRIDRYLEAREAKLSDIGQIVVQMEYYPDQHQAEIAMIRREHMADLNRRFGQEMILSVTILALGLLVPLITARHLSKLVGANLQLLEEHMAQAGPGGSSLMPRTFDFKEFGSVVATLRTTLHERSEAERRWRRAEQELVDANADLIKRARELQDGRRIALSMMEDAELARVELEAINTRLGEVIEQAKSAAHHADVANEAKSSFLATMSHEIRTPLNGVIGFIDMLSQTELNAEQQEYIQSLQMSSETLMALINDILDFSKIESGRMEFETRSINLVRLLRETTQLFFGEAAKKGVELKLDFSEEVPRVVRGDETRIRQILINLLGNAVKFTDTGSIAVAVHCYEPWTTGEVCEIEFEITDSGIGMTEDQVSKLFHPFLQADSSTTRKFGGTGLGLAICKRLSEAMGGRIWATSTVGEGSCFFVRIRLEAVGDVATAAPFVSVVERSVQSRGVQAVESTGTDEVSELSSEATDVADSPMRIAVAEDNLANQRLLQIMLKRLGMKAQFCENGAALIEYLREQPCDLVFMDLQMPVMDGLEATELIRHGEAGEALQDVKIIALTANALSDDEARCLEAGMDAYLSKPLKIDTLKGAIQSLFPQALRA
;
A
#
# COMPACT_ATOMS: atom_id res chain seq x y z
N MET A 1 -26.05 -79.28 22.16
CA MET A 1 -26.51 -79.17 20.76
C MET A 1 -26.05 -77.88 20.03
N GLY A 2 -26.02 -76.70 20.66
CA GLY A 2 -25.66 -75.45 19.95
C GLY A 2 -24.17 -75.20 19.65
N THR A 3 -23.23 -75.87 20.34
CA THR A 3 -21.79 -75.59 20.27
C THR A 3 -21.09 -76.19 19.05
N ASN A 4 -21.43 -77.42 18.64
CA ASN A 4 -20.84 -78.06 17.46
C ASN A 4 -21.28 -77.39 16.15
N GLN A 5 -22.54 -76.95 16.06
CA GLN A 5 -23.07 -76.29 14.87
C GLN A 5 -22.42 -74.91 14.62
N GLN A 6 -22.13 -74.17 15.69
CA GLN A 6 -21.40 -72.90 15.62
C GLN A 6 -19.93 -73.10 15.22
N SER A 7 -19.27 -74.17 15.69
CA SER A 7 -17.90 -74.49 15.29
C SER A 7 -17.80 -74.84 13.80
N ILE A 8 -18.73 -75.65 13.29
CA ILE A 8 -18.80 -76.03 11.87
C ILE A 8 -19.10 -74.80 10.99
N PHE A 9 -20.00 -73.92 11.43
CA PHE A 9 -20.27 -72.66 10.72
C PHE A 9 -19.03 -71.78 10.63
N ARG A 10 -18.27 -71.61 11.73
CA ARG A 10 -17.01 -70.86 11.74
C ARG A 10 -15.98 -71.46 10.80
N PHE A 11 -15.87 -72.79 10.76
CA PHE A 11 -14.94 -73.49 9.88
C PHE A 11 -15.24 -73.24 8.38
N PHE A 12 -16.50 -73.35 7.95
CA PHE A 12 -16.87 -73.05 6.56
C PHE A 12 -16.75 -71.57 6.21
N LEU A 13 -17.08 -70.69 7.16
CA LEU A 13 -16.95 -69.25 6.96
C LEU A 13 -15.48 -68.85 6.78
N ILE A 14 -14.56 -69.40 7.58
CA ILE A 14 -13.13 -69.07 7.50
C ILE A 14 -12.47 -69.72 6.27
N SER A 15 -12.81 -70.97 5.95
CA SER A 15 -12.13 -71.71 4.87
C SER A 15 -12.58 -71.32 3.46
N ALA A 16 -13.87 -70.97 3.27
CA ALA A 16 -14.43 -70.69 1.95
C ALA A 16 -15.16 -69.33 1.86
N GLY A 17 -15.85 -68.92 2.92
CA GLY A 17 -16.64 -67.67 2.90
C GLY A 17 -15.79 -66.41 2.88
N LEU A 18 -14.81 -66.31 3.78
CA LEU A 18 -13.94 -65.14 3.98
C LEU A 18 -13.07 -64.82 2.75
N PRO A 19 -12.42 -65.80 2.10
CA PRO A 19 -11.66 -65.55 0.87
C PRO A 19 -12.53 -65.03 -0.28
N VAL A 20 -13.73 -65.58 -0.46
CA VAL A 20 -14.67 -65.14 -1.50
C VAL A 20 -15.17 -63.73 -1.22
N MET A 21 -15.53 -63.41 0.03
CA MET A 21 -15.92 -62.06 0.44
C MET A 21 -14.79 -61.05 0.21
N LEU A 22 -13.54 -61.40 0.53
CA LEU A 22 -12.37 -60.56 0.31
C LEU A 22 -12.18 -60.25 -1.18
N ILE A 23 -12.30 -61.26 -2.05
CA ILE A 23 -12.19 -61.10 -3.51
C ILE A 23 -13.31 -60.18 -4.03
N VAL A 24 -14.55 -60.37 -3.58
CA VAL A 24 -15.67 -59.50 -3.98
C VAL A 24 -15.43 -58.05 -3.55
N VAL A 25 -14.96 -57.82 -2.31
CA VAL A 25 -14.64 -56.47 -1.83
C VAL A 25 -13.54 -55.82 -2.67
N LEU A 26 -12.48 -56.56 -3.00
CA LEU A 26 -11.38 -56.04 -3.82
C LEU A 26 -11.81 -55.73 -5.25
N VAL A 27 -12.58 -56.63 -5.89
CA VAL A 27 -13.04 -56.45 -7.27
C VAL A 27 -14.06 -55.31 -7.37
N VAL A 28 -15.02 -55.24 -6.45
CA VAL A 28 -16.02 -54.15 -6.44
C VAL A 28 -15.35 -52.82 -6.07
N GLY A 29 -14.40 -52.83 -5.14
CA GLY A 29 -13.59 -51.65 -4.79
C GLY A 29 -12.83 -51.12 -6.00
N TRP A 30 -12.10 -51.99 -6.71
CA TRP A 30 -11.39 -51.62 -7.93
C TRP A 30 -12.33 -51.09 -9.04
N MET A 31 -13.48 -51.74 -9.23
CA MET A 31 -14.47 -51.30 -10.21
C MET A 31 -15.09 -49.94 -9.85
N ALA A 32 -15.27 -49.66 -8.56
CA ALA A 32 -15.73 -48.35 -8.08
C ALA A 32 -14.68 -47.26 -8.32
N THR A 33 -13.39 -47.55 -8.07
CA THR A 33 -12.29 -46.63 -8.39
C THR A 33 -12.27 -46.26 -9.87
N LEU A 34 -12.33 -47.25 -10.77
CA LEU A 34 -12.38 -47.02 -12.22
C LEU A 34 -13.62 -46.24 -12.69
N ARG A 35 -14.72 -46.27 -11.94
CA ARG A 35 -15.92 -45.47 -12.24
C ARG A 35 -15.79 -44.04 -11.73
N ILE A 36 -15.15 -43.85 -10.57
CA ILE A 36 -14.85 -42.53 -10.01
C ILE A 36 -13.90 -41.77 -10.95
N ASP A 37 -12.83 -42.42 -11.41
CA ASP A 37 -11.86 -41.79 -12.32
C ASP A 37 -12.52 -41.34 -13.62
N ARG A 38 -13.32 -42.21 -14.26
CA ARG A 38 -14.08 -41.86 -15.47
C ARG A 38 -15.09 -40.73 -15.25
N TYR A 39 -15.69 -40.67 -14.06
CA TYR A 39 -16.60 -39.57 -13.71
C TYR A 39 -15.84 -38.24 -13.53
N LEU A 40 -14.67 -38.26 -12.89
CA LEU A 40 -13.83 -37.08 -12.72
C LEU A 40 -13.36 -36.53 -14.07
N GLU A 41 -12.87 -37.39 -14.95
CA GLU A 41 -12.47 -37.01 -16.32
C GLU A 41 -13.66 -36.43 -17.12
N ALA A 42 -14.81 -37.10 -17.11
CA ALA A 42 -16.00 -36.62 -17.81
C ALA A 42 -16.53 -35.30 -17.24
N ARG A 43 -16.41 -35.09 -15.92
CA ARG A 43 -16.80 -33.85 -15.24
C ARG A 43 -15.89 -32.69 -15.63
N GLU A 44 -14.59 -32.94 -15.72
CA GLU A 44 -13.60 -31.93 -16.11
C GLU A 44 -13.79 -31.49 -17.57
N ALA A 45 -13.97 -32.45 -18.49
CA ALA A 45 -14.29 -32.15 -19.89
C ALA A 45 -15.58 -31.31 -20.02
N LYS A 46 -16.62 -31.65 -19.26
CA LYS A 46 -17.90 -30.93 -19.31
C LYS A 46 -17.83 -29.53 -18.67
N LEU A 47 -16.98 -29.34 -17.65
CA LEU A 47 -16.71 -28.02 -17.08
C LEU A 47 -15.94 -27.12 -18.06
N SER A 48 -15.03 -27.69 -18.83
CA SER A 48 -14.32 -26.98 -19.91
C SER A 48 -15.29 -26.52 -21.00
N ASP A 49 -16.22 -27.39 -21.46
CA ASP A 49 -17.25 -27.02 -22.43
C ASP A 49 -18.16 -25.89 -21.92
N ILE A 50 -18.59 -25.96 -20.65
CA ILE A 50 -19.38 -24.90 -20.01
C ILE A 50 -18.58 -23.60 -19.93
N GLY A 51 -17.27 -23.67 -19.65
CA GLY A 51 -16.38 -22.52 -19.66
C GLY A 51 -16.37 -21.81 -21.01
N GLN A 52 -16.31 -22.55 -22.12
CA GLN A 52 -16.37 -21.99 -23.47
C GLN A 52 -17.72 -21.34 -23.79
N ILE A 53 -18.83 -21.90 -23.31
CA ILE A 53 -20.18 -21.31 -23.48
C ILE A 53 -20.31 -20.01 -22.67
N VAL A 54 -19.70 -19.95 -21.48
CA VAL A 54 -19.74 -18.77 -20.60
C VAL A 54 -18.88 -17.62 -21.13
N VAL A 55 -17.77 -17.91 -21.82
CA VAL A 55 -16.92 -16.90 -22.49
C VAL A 55 -17.67 -16.13 -23.58
N GLN A 56 -18.75 -16.67 -24.15
CA GLN A 56 -19.60 -15.94 -25.11
C GLN A 56 -20.59 -14.97 -24.45
N MET A 57 -20.74 -14.98 -23.12
CA MET A 57 -21.67 -14.12 -22.36
C MET A 57 -20.96 -12.91 -21.69
N GLU A 58 -19.71 -12.65 -22.06
CA GLU A 58 -18.81 -11.71 -21.40
C GLU A 58 -19.07 -10.25 -21.80
N TYR A 59 -20.26 -9.74 -21.44
CA TYR A 59 -20.55 -8.30 -21.53
C TYR A 59 -21.15 -7.69 -20.23
N TYR A 60 -21.67 -8.50 -19.28
CA TYR A 60 -22.06 -8.03 -17.94
C TYR A 60 -21.98 -9.16 -16.88
N PRO A 61 -20.92 -9.22 -16.05
CA PRO A 61 -20.68 -10.35 -15.14
C PRO A 61 -21.64 -10.45 -13.94
N ASP A 62 -22.24 -9.34 -13.50
CA ASP A 62 -23.08 -9.33 -12.29
C ASP A 62 -24.56 -9.72 -12.54
N GLN A 63 -25.06 -9.63 -13.77
CA GLN A 63 -26.47 -9.94 -14.08
C GLN A 63 -26.74 -11.42 -14.38
N HIS A 64 -25.73 -12.20 -14.80
CA HIS A 64 -25.92 -13.57 -15.28
C HIS A 64 -25.47 -14.69 -14.31
N GLN A 65 -25.06 -14.37 -13.08
CA GLN A 65 -24.60 -15.40 -12.12
C GLN A 65 -25.64 -16.50 -11.86
N ALA A 66 -26.93 -16.13 -11.74
CA ALA A 66 -28.01 -17.09 -11.52
C ALA A 66 -28.23 -18.00 -12.75
N GLU A 67 -28.05 -17.45 -13.94
CA GLU A 67 -28.25 -18.14 -15.22
C GLU A 67 -27.08 -19.09 -15.52
N ILE A 68 -25.84 -18.66 -15.26
CA ILE A 68 -24.64 -19.51 -15.33
C ILE A 68 -24.73 -20.67 -14.32
N ALA A 69 -25.21 -20.41 -13.10
CA ALA A 69 -25.45 -21.44 -12.09
C ALA A 69 -26.57 -22.41 -12.46
N MET A 70 -27.54 -21.98 -13.28
CA MET A 70 -28.61 -22.83 -13.81
C MET A 70 -28.10 -23.71 -14.96
N ILE A 71 -27.38 -23.13 -15.92
CA ILE A 71 -26.75 -23.85 -17.05
C ILE A 71 -25.78 -24.92 -16.54
N ARG A 72 -24.97 -24.60 -15.52
CA ARG A 72 -24.05 -25.56 -14.89
C ARG A 72 -24.80 -26.69 -14.19
N ARG A 73 -25.93 -26.38 -13.52
CA ARG A 73 -26.75 -27.40 -12.85
C ARG A 73 -27.42 -28.35 -13.84
N GLU A 74 -27.97 -27.82 -14.92
CA GLU A 74 -28.69 -28.61 -15.92
C GLU A 74 -27.73 -29.55 -16.69
N HIS A 75 -26.59 -29.03 -17.15
CA HIS A 75 -25.61 -29.83 -17.88
C HIS A 75 -24.89 -30.90 -17.04
N MET A 76 -24.82 -30.72 -15.72
CA MET A 76 -24.18 -31.66 -14.79
C MET A 76 -25.17 -32.70 -14.21
N ALA A 77 -26.47 -32.45 -14.29
CA ALA A 77 -27.50 -33.30 -13.69
C ALA A 77 -27.48 -34.73 -14.26
N ASP A 78 -27.35 -34.88 -15.58
CA ASP A 78 -27.32 -36.18 -16.24
C ASP A 78 -26.07 -37.00 -15.88
N LEU A 79 -24.91 -36.34 -15.76
CA LEU A 79 -23.66 -37.00 -15.39
C LEU A 79 -23.73 -37.51 -13.94
N ASN A 80 -24.23 -36.67 -13.02
CA ASN A 80 -24.43 -37.04 -11.62
C ASN A 80 -25.45 -38.17 -11.47
N ARG A 81 -26.53 -38.16 -12.26
CA ARG A 81 -27.55 -39.20 -12.23
C ARG A 81 -27.00 -40.56 -12.70
N ARG A 82 -26.23 -40.58 -13.78
CA ARG A 82 -25.59 -41.81 -14.30
C ARG A 82 -24.58 -42.36 -13.30
N PHE A 83 -23.73 -41.50 -12.74
CA PHE A 83 -22.78 -41.89 -11.69
C PHE A 83 -23.49 -42.49 -10.47
N GLY A 84 -24.56 -41.84 -10.01
CA GLY A 84 -25.37 -42.35 -8.90
C GLY A 84 -25.95 -43.75 -9.16
N GLN A 85 -26.47 -44.00 -10.36
CA GLN A 85 -26.98 -45.34 -10.75
C GLN A 85 -25.88 -46.40 -10.76
N GLU A 86 -24.70 -46.08 -11.29
CA GLU A 86 -23.57 -47.01 -11.29
C GLU A 86 -23.04 -47.31 -9.89
N MET A 87 -23.00 -46.33 -8.99
CA MET A 87 -22.59 -46.53 -7.60
C MET A 87 -23.61 -47.37 -6.83
N ILE A 88 -24.91 -47.15 -7.03
CA ILE A 88 -25.97 -47.99 -6.46
C ILE A 88 -25.79 -49.45 -6.91
N LEU A 89 -25.51 -49.69 -8.20
CA LEU A 89 -25.24 -51.03 -8.71
C LEU A 89 -24.02 -51.66 -8.02
N SER A 90 -22.90 -50.95 -7.87
CA SER A 90 -21.72 -51.45 -7.15
C SER A 90 -22.04 -51.84 -5.70
N VAL A 91 -22.80 -51.01 -4.99
CA VAL A 91 -23.21 -51.28 -3.60
C VAL A 91 -24.13 -52.50 -3.52
N THR A 92 -25.08 -52.64 -4.46
CA THR A 92 -25.97 -53.82 -4.49
C THR A 92 -25.21 -55.13 -4.78
N ILE A 93 -24.21 -55.10 -5.67
CA ILE A 93 -23.35 -56.25 -5.97
C ILE A 93 -22.52 -56.62 -4.73
N LEU A 94 -21.95 -55.62 -4.04
CA LEU A 94 -21.20 -55.84 -2.80
C LEU A 94 -22.08 -56.48 -1.71
N ALA A 95 -23.28 -55.93 -1.50
CA ALA A 95 -24.22 -56.46 -0.51
C ALA A 95 -24.60 -57.92 -0.84
N LEU A 96 -24.91 -58.22 -2.09
CA LEU A 96 -25.26 -59.58 -2.52
C LEU A 96 -24.08 -60.55 -2.38
N GLY A 97 -22.88 -60.13 -2.76
CA GLY A 97 -21.66 -60.93 -2.69
C GLY A 97 -21.18 -61.21 -1.25
N LEU A 98 -21.58 -60.39 -0.28
CA LEU A 98 -21.39 -60.67 1.15
C LEU A 98 -22.53 -61.51 1.74
N LEU A 99 -23.76 -61.35 1.27
CA LEU A 99 -24.93 -62.05 1.83
C LEU A 99 -24.96 -63.53 1.43
N VAL A 100 -24.65 -63.85 0.17
CA VAL A 100 -24.74 -65.21 -0.37
C VAL A 100 -23.81 -66.19 0.35
N PRO A 101 -22.50 -65.91 0.56
CA PRO A 101 -21.60 -66.82 1.28
C PRO A 101 -21.99 -67.02 2.75
N LEU A 102 -22.59 -66.00 3.37
CA LEU A 102 -23.06 -66.08 4.75
C LEU A 102 -24.27 -67.02 4.89
N ILE A 103 -25.21 -66.94 3.93
CA ILE A 103 -26.39 -67.80 3.87
C ILE A 103 -26.00 -69.24 3.54
N THR A 104 -25.12 -69.46 2.56
CA THR A 104 -24.66 -70.80 2.17
C THR A 104 -23.90 -71.47 3.31
N ALA A 105 -23.00 -70.78 4.01
CA ALA A 105 -22.30 -71.31 5.18
C ALA A 105 -23.27 -71.72 6.31
N ARG A 106 -24.33 -70.94 6.55
CA ARG A 106 -25.38 -71.30 7.53
C ARG A 106 -26.15 -72.56 7.09
N HIS A 107 -26.49 -72.66 5.82
CA HIS A 107 -27.24 -73.80 5.29
C HIS A 107 -26.41 -75.09 5.33
N LEU A 108 -25.12 -75.02 4.95
CA LEU A 108 -24.21 -76.17 4.96
C LEU A 108 -23.93 -76.66 6.39
N SER A 109 -23.76 -75.74 7.35
CA SER A 109 -23.59 -76.09 8.76
C SER A 109 -24.80 -76.86 9.33
N LYS A 110 -26.04 -76.48 8.95
CA LYS A 110 -27.24 -77.24 9.33
C LYS A 110 -27.24 -78.65 8.75
N LEU A 111 -26.84 -78.80 7.49
CA LEU A 111 -26.85 -80.07 6.76
C LEU A 111 -25.79 -81.06 7.30
N VAL A 112 -24.58 -80.57 7.56
CA VAL A 112 -23.49 -81.36 8.14
C VAL A 112 -23.78 -81.73 9.60
N GLY A 113 -24.38 -80.82 10.38
CA GLY A 113 -24.79 -81.10 11.76
C GLY A 113 -25.82 -82.23 11.85
N ALA A 114 -26.81 -82.27 10.94
CA ALA A 114 -27.80 -83.33 10.89
C ALA A 114 -27.18 -84.70 10.55
N ASN A 115 -26.21 -84.74 9.63
CA ASN A 115 -25.54 -85.98 9.23
C ASN A 115 -24.59 -86.53 10.32
N LEU A 116 -23.93 -85.66 11.09
CA LEU A 116 -23.06 -86.09 12.19
C LEU A 116 -23.85 -86.71 13.35
N GLN A 117 -25.06 -86.21 13.63
CA GLN A 117 -25.95 -86.79 14.65
C GLN A 117 -26.37 -88.22 14.31
N LEU A 118 -26.71 -88.49 13.04
CA LEU A 118 -27.01 -89.84 12.55
C LEU A 118 -25.83 -90.82 12.68
N LEU A 119 -24.60 -90.31 12.60
CA LEU A 119 -23.37 -91.12 12.66
C LEU A 119 -22.96 -91.42 14.12
N GLU A 120 -23.19 -90.48 15.04
CA GLU A 120 -23.00 -90.65 16.48
C GLU A 120 -23.98 -91.69 17.07
N GLU A 121 -25.24 -91.69 16.61
CA GLU A 121 -26.23 -92.73 16.97
C GLU A 121 -25.83 -94.14 16.51
N HIS A 122 -25.15 -94.28 15.37
CA HIS A 122 -24.67 -95.58 14.88
C HIS A 122 -23.42 -96.08 15.63
N MET A 123 -22.51 -95.17 16.02
CA MET A 123 -21.27 -95.54 16.72
C MET A 123 -21.51 -95.90 18.19
N ALA A 124 -22.54 -95.32 18.83
CA ALA A 124 -22.92 -95.65 20.20
C ALA A 124 -23.43 -97.11 20.38
N GLN A 125 -23.73 -97.83 19.29
CA GLN A 125 -24.19 -99.22 19.32
C GLN A 125 -23.05 -100.27 19.30
N ALA A 126 -21.79 -99.87 19.14
CA ALA A 126 -20.63 -100.78 19.12
C ALA A 126 -19.82 -100.70 20.44
N GLY A 127 -19.90 -101.75 21.29
CA GLY A 127 -19.33 -101.76 22.64
C GLY A 127 -17.83 -102.14 22.76
N PRO A 128 -17.14 -101.79 23.87
CA PRO A 128 -15.67 -101.84 24.00
C PRO A 128 -15.17 -102.95 24.94
N GLY A 129 -14.19 -103.74 24.50
CA GLY A 129 -13.47 -104.68 25.37
C GLY A 129 -12.01 -104.83 24.98
N GLY A 130 -11.09 -104.49 25.90
CA GLY A 130 -9.66 -104.78 25.75
C GLY A 130 -8.79 -104.09 26.79
N SER A 131 -8.47 -104.79 27.89
CA SER A 131 -7.41 -104.37 28.83
C SER A 131 -6.82 -105.53 29.63
N SER A 132 -5.58 -105.31 30.11
CA SER A 132 -4.76 -106.08 31.08
C SER A 132 -3.68 -106.97 30.43
N LEU A 133 -2.36 -106.67 30.50
CA LEU A 133 -1.36 -106.51 31.58
C LEU A 133 -0.71 -107.83 32.09
N MET A 134 0.64 -107.81 32.13
CA MET A 134 1.62 -108.89 32.39
C MET A 134 2.00 -109.05 33.91
N PRO A 135 2.73 -110.15 34.30
CA PRO A 135 2.95 -110.61 35.69
C PRO A 135 4.39 -110.47 36.25
N ARG A 136 4.63 -110.87 37.53
CA ARG A 136 5.96 -111.19 38.14
C ARG A 136 5.81 -112.30 39.22
N THR A 137 6.75 -113.24 39.42
CA THR A 137 8.07 -113.09 40.13
C THR A 137 8.95 -114.36 40.00
N PHE A 138 10.29 -114.25 40.07
CA PHE A 138 11.29 -115.34 40.33
C PHE A 138 12.62 -114.77 40.92
N ASP A 139 13.42 -115.63 41.59
CA ASP A 139 14.43 -115.35 42.66
C ASP A 139 15.93 -115.50 42.25
N PHE A 140 16.84 -114.95 43.09
CA PHE A 140 18.22 -114.49 42.87
C PHE A 140 19.36 -115.47 43.28
N LYS A 141 20.37 -115.68 42.42
CA LYS A 141 21.74 -116.08 42.84
C LYS A 141 22.92 -115.78 41.88
N GLU A 142 22.69 -115.23 40.69
CA GLU A 142 23.77 -114.86 39.72
C GLU A 142 24.18 -113.37 39.73
N PHE A 143 23.67 -112.58 40.68
CA PHE A 143 23.64 -111.12 40.57
C PHE A 143 24.88 -110.36 41.07
N GLY A 144 26.03 -111.01 41.31
CA GLY A 144 27.25 -110.31 41.75
C GLY A 144 27.79 -109.32 40.69
N SER A 145 27.90 -109.78 39.44
CA SER A 145 28.25 -108.91 38.31
C SER A 145 27.13 -107.91 38.01
N VAL A 146 25.87 -108.34 38.14
CA VAL A 146 24.70 -107.50 37.86
C VAL A 146 24.59 -106.36 38.87
N VAL A 147 24.92 -106.54 40.15
CA VAL A 147 24.94 -105.47 41.17
C VAL A 147 26.08 -104.48 40.91
N ALA A 148 27.23 -104.94 40.42
CA ALA A 148 28.33 -104.05 40.03
C ALA A 148 27.96 -103.20 38.80
N THR A 149 27.38 -103.83 37.78
CA THR A 149 26.82 -103.14 36.60
C THR A 149 25.65 -102.23 36.98
N LEU A 150 24.83 -102.61 37.97
CA LEU A 150 23.77 -101.76 38.51
C LEU A 150 24.36 -100.51 39.16
N ARG A 151 25.48 -100.65 39.88
CA ARG A 151 26.12 -99.53 40.57
C ARG A 151 26.72 -98.52 39.60
N THR A 152 27.38 -98.99 38.54
CA THR A 152 27.91 -98.10 37.49
C THR A 152 26.80 -97.46 36.69
N THR A 153 25.78 -98.21 36.27
CA THR A 153 24.63 -97.66 35.53
C THR A 153 23.80 -96.69 36.39
N LEU A 154 23.64 -96.94 37.69
CA LEU A 154 23.01 -95.99 38.62
C LEU A 154 23.86 -94.71 38.80
N HIS A 155 25.20 -94.84 38.81
CA HIS A 155 26.09 -93.70 38.90
C HIS A 155 26.03 -92.85 37.61
N GLU A 156 26.17 -93.47 36.44
CA GLU A 156 26.02 -92.82 35.13
C GLU A 156 24.64 -92.16 34.97
N ARG A 157 23.57 -92.84 35.42
CA ARG A 157 22.21 -92.27 35.45
C ARG A 157 22.13 -91.07 36.38
N SER A 158 22.76 -91.12 37.56
CA SER A 158 22.76 -89.99 38.50
C SER A 158 23.53 -88.78 37.96
N GLU A 159 24.61 -88.99 37.20
CA GLU A 159 25.36 -87.92 36.54
C GLU A 159 24.61 -87.36 35.34
N ALA A 160 23.96 -88.21 34.55
CA ALA A 160 23.07 -87.79 33.46
C ALA A 160 21.90 -86.96 34.01
N GLU A 161 21.31 -87.36 35.13
CA GLU A 161 20.21 -86.63 35.77
C GLU A 161 20.67 -85.27 36.33
N ARG A 162 21.88 -85.17 36.89
CA ARG A 162 22.47 -83.89 37.30
C ARG A 162 22.78 -82.97 36.12
N ARG A 163 23.23 -83.51 34.99
CA ARG A 163 23.45 -82.74 33.75
C ARG A 163 22.12 -82.25 33.17
N TRP A 164 21.10 -83.11 33.15
CA TRP A 164 19.75 -82.77 32.72
C TRP A 164 19.16 -81.64 33.56
N ARG A 165 19.21 -81.75 34.90
CA ARG A 165 18.70 -80.69 35.79
C ARG A 165 19.43 -79.35 35.63
N ARG A 166 20.74 -79.36 35.34
CA ARG A 166 21.49 -78.14 35.02
C ARG A 166 21.04 -77.52 33.69
N ALA A 167 20.93 -78.31 32.65
CA ALA A 167 20.44 -77.85 31.36
C ALA A 167 18.99 -77.34 31.43
N GLU A 168 18.14 -78.02 32.21
CA GLU A 168 16.76 -77.60 32.47
C GLU A 168 16.71 -76.26 33.22
N GLN A 169 17.55 -76.08 34.24
CA GLN A 169 17.64 -74.80 34.96
C GLN A 169 18.13 -73.67 34.05
N GLU A 170 19.17 -73.88 33.24
CA GLU A 170 19.67 -72.90 32.26
C GLU A 170 18.57 -72.53 31.25
N LEU A 171 17.76 -73.49 30.82
CA LEU A 171 16.65 -73.25 29.89
C LEU A 171 15.51 -72.46 30.55
N VAL A 172 15.23 -72.72 31.82
CA VAL A 172 14.25 -71.97 32.62
C VAL A 172 14.70 -70.52 32.80
N ASP A 173 15.98 -70.31 33.16
CA ASP A 173 16.54 -68.97 33.35
C ASP A 173 16.57 -68.18 32.03
N ALA A 174 16.97 -68.82 30.93
CA ALA A 174 16.94 -68.20 29.60
C ALA A 174 15.51 -67.86 29.14
N ASN A 175 14.53 -68.71 29.44
CA ASN A 175 13.13 -68.43 29.12
C ASN A 175 12.56 -67.29 29.98
N ALA A 176 12.95 -67.21 31.26
CA ALA A 176 12.58 -66.10 32.13
C ALA A 176 13.12 -64.75 31.60
N ASP A 177 14.36 -64.72 31.12
CA ASP A 177 14.96 -63.54 30.49
C ASP A 177 14.27 -63.16 29.17
N LEU A 178 13.90 -64.14 28.34
CA LEU A 178 13.13 -63.90 27.11
C LEU A 178 11.76 -63.30 27.41
N ILE A 179 11.05 -63.80 28.43
CA ILE A 179 9.76 -63.26 28.87
C ILE A 179 9.93 -61.82 29.36
N LYS A 180 11.00 -61.52 30.10
CA LYS A 180 11.30 -60.16 30.56
C LYS A 180 11.53 -59.21 29.39
N ARG A 181 12.38 -59.59 28.43
CA ARG A 181 12.64 -58.79 27.20
C ARG A 181 11.37 -58.61 26.35
N ALA A 182 10.53 -59.65 26.25
CA ALA A 182 9.27 -59.55 25.54
C ALA A 182 8.32 -58.51 26.17
N ARG A 183 8.27 -58.45 27.51
CA ARG A 183 7.49 -57.41 28.23
C ARG A 183 8.06 -56.01 28.00
N GLU A 184 9.37 -55.83 28.12
CA GLU A 184 10.02 -54.54 27.88
C GLU A 184 9.76 -54.02 26.45
N LEU A 185 9.85 -54.91 25.45
CA LEU A 185 9.50 -54.58 24.06
C LEU A 185 8.01 -54.26 23.89
N GLN A 186 7.13 -54.97 24.58
CA GLN A 186 5.69 -54.72 24.52
C GLN A 186 5.33 -53.36 25.16
N ASP A 187 5.97 -53.01 26.27
CA ASP A 187 5.82 -51.70 26.92
C ASP A 187 6.40 -50.57 26.05
N GLY A 188 7.59 -50.77 25.49
CA GLY A 188 8.19 -49.82 24.54
C GLY A 188 7.32 -49.59 23.31
N ARG A 189 6.74 -50.66 22.74
CA ARG A 189 5.78 -50.57 21.63
C ARG A 189 4.52 -49.79 22.01
N ARG A 190 3.98 -49.99 23.22
CA ARG A 190 2.81 -49.26 23.71
C ARG A 190 3.09 -47.75 23.81
N ILE A 191 4.24 -47.38 24.37
CA ILE A 191 4.65 -45.97 24.48
C ILE A 191 4.82 -45.36 23.09
N ALA A 192 5.50 -46.05 22.18
CA ALA A 192 5.69 -45.58 20.81
C ALA A 192 4.36 -45.34 20.08
N LEU A 193 3.38 -46.25 20.24
CA LEU A 193 2.04 -46.08 19.66
C LEU A 193 1.32 -44.83 20.21
N SER A 194 1.39 -44.59 21.52
CA SER A 194 0.81 -43.38 22.13
C SER A 194 1.46 -42.11 21.58
N MET A 195 2.78 -42.08 21.47
CA MET A 195 3.49 -40.90 20.94
C MET A 195 3.17 -40.66 19.45
N MET A 196 2.98 -41.72 18.66
CA MET A 196 2.57 -41.59 17.27
C MET A 196 1.14 -41.04 17.15
N GLU A 197 0.23 -41.47 18.02
CA GLU A 197 -1.14 -40.94 18.06
C GLU A 197 -1.16 -39.45 18.43
N ASP A 198 -0.40 -39.05 19.46
CA ASP A 198 -0.25 -37.65 19.85
C ASP A 198 0.37 -36.79 18.72
N ALA A 199 1.36 -37.34 18.01
CA ALA A 199 2.00 -36.66 16.88
C ALA A 199 1.05 -36.50 15.67
N GLU A 200 0.22 -37.51 15.39
CA GLU A 200 -0.78 -37.45 14.32
C GLU A 200 -1.85 -36.40 14.65
N LEU A 201 -2.32 -36.35 15.92
CA LEU A 201 -3.26 -35.33 16.40
C LEU A 201 -2.68 -33.92 16.26
N ALA A 202 -1.44 -33.72 16.72
CA ALA A 202 -0.76 -32.44 16.58
C ALA A 202 -0.56 -32.03 15.11
N ARG A 203 -0.29 -32.99 14.21
CA ARG A 203 -0.17 -32.72 12.77
C ARG A 203 -1.49 -32.23 12.17
N VAL A 204 -2.59 -32.90 12.51
CA VAL A 204 -3.93 -32.50 12.05
C VAL A 204 -4.30 -31.11 12.57
N GLU A 205 -4.00 -30.81 13.84
CA GLU A 205 -4.25 -29.49 14.41
C GLU A 205 -3.42 -28.40 13.71
N LEU A 206 -2.13 -28.67 13.45
CA LEU A 206 -1.25 -27.73 12.74
C LEU A 206 -1.74 -27.48 11.30
N GLU A 207 -2.21 -28.52 10.61
CA GLU A 207 -2.75 -28.43 9.26
C GLU A 207 -4.05 -27.59 9.23
N ALA A 208 -4.91 -27.75 10.25
CA ALA A 208 -6.09 -26.91 10.43
C ALA A 208 -5.72 -25.45 10.71
N ILE A 209 -4.73 -25.19 11.56
CA ILE A 209 -4.25 -23.84 11.87
C ILE A 209 -3.64 -23.19 10.62
N ASN A 210 -2.79 -23.89 9.87
CA ASN A 210 -2.18 -23.37 8.65
C ASN A 210 -3.22 -23.02 7.59
N THR A 211 -4.25 -23.85 7.43
CA THR A 211 -5.35 -23.58 6.51
C THR A 211 -6.09 -22.30 6.91
N ARG A 212 -6.45 -22.17 8.19
CA ARG A 212 -7.11 -20.97 8.73
C ARG A 212 -6.23 -19.73 8.60
N LEU A 213 -4.92 -19.86 8.80
CA LEU A 213 -3.97 -18.76 8.65
C LEU A 213 -3.92 -18.30 7.18
N GLY A 214 -3.90 -19.24 6.23
CA GLY A 214 -3.97 -18.94 4.80
C GLY A 214 -5.23 -18.16 4.42
N GLU A 215 -6.39 -18.56 4.94
CA GLU A 215 -7.65 -17.83 4.73
C GLU A 215 -7.60 -16.41 5.29
N VAL A 216 -7.06 -16.22 6.51
CA VAL A 216 -6.93 -14.89 7.12
C VAL A 216 -5.96 -14.00 6.35
N ILE A 217 -4.85 -14.57 5.85
CA ILE A 217 -3.87 -13.83 5.02
C ILE A 217 -4.53 -13.35 3.73
N GLU A 218 -5.26 -14.22 3.03
CA GLU A 218 -5.95 -13.82 1.79
C GLU A 218 -7.06 -12.79 2.05
N GLN A 219 -7.82 -12.92 3.13
CA GLN A 219 -8.79 -11.89 3.54
C GLN A 219 -8.12 -10.55 3.84
N ALA A 220 -7.02 -10.56 4.60
CA ALA A 220 -6.27 -9.34 4.91
C ALA A 220 -5.68 -8.70 3.65
N LYS A 221 -5.18 -9.51 2.71
CA LYS A 221 -4.63 -9.04 1.43
C LYS A 221 -5.69 -8.44 0.53
N SER A 222 -6.87 -9.07 0.43
CA SER A 222 -8.01 -8.52 -0.32
C SER A 222 -8.51 -7.21 0.29
N ALA A 223 -8.63 -7.14 1.62
CA ALA A 223 -9.04 -5.91 2.31
C ALA A 223 -8.02 -4.77 2.11
N ALA A 224 -6.72 -5.06 2.19
CA ALA A 224 -5.66 -4.08 1.92
C ALA A 224 -5.73 -3.58 0.47
N HIS A 225 -5.88 -4.49 -0.50
CA HIS A 225 -6.01 -4.10 -1.91
C HIS A 225 -7.23 -3.21 -2.17
N HIS A 226 -8.40 -3.53 -1.58
CA HIS A 226 -9.58 -2.68 -1.68
C HIS A 226 -9.37 -1.29 -1.06
N ALA A 227 -8.63 -1.21 0.06
CA ALA A 227 -8.30 0.06 0.69
C ALA A 227 -7.36 0.91 -0.20
N ASP A 228 -6.36 0.29 -0.82
CA ASP A 228 -5.43 0.98 -1.73
C ASP A 228 -6.14 1.53 -2.97
N VAL A 229 -6.99 0.72 -3.62
CA VAL A 229 -7.80 1.15 -4.77
C VAL A 229 -8.73 2.31 -4.39
N ALA A 230 -9.35 2.25 -3.21
CA ALA A 230 -10.19 3.34 -2.73
C ALA A 230 -9.39 4.64 -2.48
N ASN A 231 -8.17 4.52 -1.94
CA ASN A 231 -7.30 5.67 -1.67
C ASN A 231 -6.78 6.30 -2.97
N GLU A 232 -6.45 5.49 -3.97
CA GLU A 232 -6.08 5.93 -5.32
C GLU A 232 -7.24 6.66 -6.00
N ALA A 233 -8.45 6.08 -5.97
CA ALA A 233 -9.64 6.72 -6.53
C ALA A 233 -9.96 8.06 -5.85
N LYS A 234 -9.85 8.11 -4.50
CA LYS A 234 -10.01 9.34 -3.71
C LYS A 234 -8.98 10.41 -4.11
N SER A 235 -7.72 10.02 -4.28
CA SER A 235 -6.64 10.94 -4.63
C SER A 235 -6.78 11.47 -6.06
N SER A 236 -7.11 10.60 -7.01
CA SER A 236 -7.39 11.01 -8.39
C SER A 236 -8.59 11.96 -8.46
N PHE A 237 -9.67 11.66 -7.73
CA PHE A 237 -10.84 12.51 -7.68
C PHE A 237 -10.52 13.91 -7.14
N LEU A 238 -9.74 13.99 -6.04
CA LEU A 238 -9.33 15.28 -5.48
C LEU A 238 -8.42 16.06 -6.44
N ALA A 239 -7.50 15.38 -7.14
CA ALA A 239 -6.63 16.01 -8.15
C ALA A 239 -7.45 16.63 -9.29
N THR A 240 -8.39 15.88 -9.87
CA THR A 240 -9.28 16.39 -10.92
C THR A 240 -10.15 17.53 -10.40
N MET A 241 -10.80 17.36 -9.25
CA MET A 241 -11.65 18.41 -8.67
C MET A 241 -10.87 19.68 -8.35
N SER A 242 -9.62 19.57 -7.89
CA SER A 242 -8.80 20.76 -7.70
C SER A 242 -8.51 21.48 -9.01
N HIS A 243 -8.27 20.78 -10.12
CA HIS A 243 -8.05 21.41 -11.41
C HIS A 243 -9.33 22.11 -11.91
N GLU A 244 -10.47 21.45 -11.75
CA GLU A 244 -11.81 21.97 -12.10
C GLU A 244 -12.22 23.17 -11.23
N ILE A 245 -11.77 23.25 -9.98
CA ILE A 245 -12.03 24.42 -9.11
C ILE A 245 -11.03 25.54 -9.38
N ARG A 246 -9.75 25.21 -9.60
CA ARG A 246 -8.68 26.19 -9.84
C ARG A 246 -8.93 27.00 -11.11
N THR A 247 -9.40 26.36 -12.16
CA THR A 247 -9.62 26.98 -13.47
C THR A 247 -10.60 28.17 -13.42
N PRO A 248 -11.85 28.03 -12.94
CA PRO A 248 -12.76 29.17 -12.82
C PRO A 248 -12.29 30.18 -11.75
N LEU A 249 -11.64 29.73 -10.68
CA LEU A 249 -11.12 30.61 -9.62
C LEU A 249 -9.99 31.51 -10.12
N ASN A 250 -9.08 31.00 -10.94
CA ASN A 250 -8.03 31.79 -11.60
C ASN A 250 -8.63 32.86 -12.53
N GLY A 251 -9.73 32.54 -13.22
CA GLY A 251 -10.49 33.52 -13.99
C GLY A 251 -11.04 34.65 -13.10
N VAL A 252 -11.64 34.30 -11.95
CA VAL A 252 -12.15 35.28 -10.97
C VAL A 252 -11.01 36.14 -10.41
N ILE A 253 -9.89 35.54 -10.00
CA ILE A 253 -8.70 36.27 -9.52
C ILE A 253 -8.20 37.24 -10.59
N GLY A 254 -8.11 36.80 -11.85
CA GLY A 254 -7.70 37.66 -12.95
C GLY A 254 -8.61 38.87 -13.15
N PHE A 255 -9.94 38.69 -13.03
CA PHE A 255 -10.88 39.82 -13.08
C PHE A 255 -10.75 40.75 -11.87
N ILE A 256 -10.52 40.22 -10.67
CA ILE A 256 -10.30 41.02 -9.48
C ILE A 256 -9.02 41.85 -9.63
N ASP A 257 -7.93 41.26 -10.13
CA ASP A 257 -6.67 41.96 -10.41
C ASP A 257 -6.87 43.06 -11.46
N MET A 258 -7.66 42.80 -12.52
CA MET A 258 -8.00 43.83 -13.50
C MET A 258 -8.77 44.99 -12.88
N LEU A 259 -9.77 44.70 -12.05
CA LEU A 259 -10.56 45.71 -11.36
C LEU A 259 -9.69 46.52 -10.40
N SER A 260 -8.74 45.88 -9.70
CA SER A 260 -7.79 46.54 -8.79
C SER A 260 -6.93 47.60 -9.47
N GLN A 261 -6.75 47.49 -10.79
CA GLN A 261 -6.00 48.41 -11.63
C GLN A 261 -6.90 49.44 -12.35
N THR A 262 -8.13 49.63 -11.90
CA THR A 262 -9.03 50.70 -12.39
C THR A 262 -9.15 51.81 -11.37
N GLU A 263 -9.71 52.95 -11.76
CA GLU A 263 -10.07 53.99 -10.78
C GLU A 263 -11.22 53.47 -9.90
N LEU A 264 -10.89 53.16 -8.65
CA LEU A 264 -11.81 52.64 -7.66
C LEU A 264 -12.01 53.67 -6.57
N ASN A 265 -13.23 53.77 -6.04
CA ASN A 265 -13.45 54.48 -4.79
C ASN A 265 -13.00 53.63 -3.58
N ALA A 266 -12.89 54.26 -2.40
CA ALA A 266 -12.38 53.59 -1.19
C ALA A 266 -13.17 52.32 -0.81
N GLU A 267 -14.50 52.35 -0.99
CA GLU A 267 -15.38 51.22 -0.68
C GLU A 267 -15.16 50.05 -1.66
N GLN A 268 -15.04 50.35 -2.96
CA GLN A 268 -14.74 49.36 -4.00
C GLN A 268 -13.35 48.75 -3.83
N GLN A 269 -12.37 49.53 -3.38
CA GLN A 269 -11.02 49.04 -3.09
C GLN A 269 -11.03 48.05 -1.92
N GLU A 270 -11.83 48.31 -0.88
CA GLU A 270 -12.02 47.39 0.25
C GLU A 270 -12.71 46.09 -0.19
N TYR A 271 -13.71 46.15 -1.08
CA TYR A 271 -14.35 44.96 -1.66
C TYR A 271 -13.36 44.13 -2.47
N ILE A 272 -12.54 44.77 -3.31
CA ILE A 272 -11.54 44.08 -4.12
C ILE A 272 -10.46 43.44 -3.24
N GLN A 273 -9.95 44.14 -2.24
CA GLN A 273 -8.99 43.56 -1.28
C GLN A 273 -9.58 42.35 -0.54
N SER A 274 -10.85 42.45 -0.11
CA SER A 274 -11.54 41.34 0.55
C SER A 274 -11.72 40.14 -0.39
N LEU A 275 -12.05 40.38 -1.67
CA LEU A 275 -12.17 39.34 -2.69
C LEU A 275 -10.81 38.69 -2.98
N GLN A 276 -9.73 39.47 -3.13
CA GLN A 276 -8.37 38.95 -3.32
C GLN A 276 -7.95 38.06 -2.16
N MET A 277 -8.08 38.54 -0.92
CA MET A 277 -7.74 37.76 0.28
C MET A 277 -8.55 36.47 0.37
N SER A 278 -9.84 36.51 0.03
CA SER A 278 -10.70 35.33 0.02
C SER A 278 -10.29 34.31 -1.04
N SER A 279 -9.99 34.77 -2.27
CA SER A 279 -9.53 33.92 -3.36
C SER A 279 -8.17 33.27 -3.08
N GLU A 280 -7.22 34.03 -2.51
CA GLU A 280 -5.92 33.50 -2.08
C GLU A 280 -6.08 32.45 -0.98
N THR A 281 -6.95 32.71 0.00
CA THR A 281 -7.27 31.76 1.08
C THR A 281 -7.88 30.47 0.53
N LEU A 282 -8.80 30.57 -0.43
CA LEU A 282 -9.43 29.41 -1.06
C LEU A 282 -8.42 28.59 -1.87
N MET A 283 -7.51 29.25 -2.59
CA MET A 283 -6.44 28.59 -3.32
C MET A 283 -5.47 27.85 -2.39
N ALA A 284 -5.07 28.49 -1.29
CA ALA A 284 -4.25 27.85 -0.26
C ALA A 284 -4.95 26.60 0.33
N LEU A 285 -6.25 26.71 0.63
CA LEU A 285 -7.10 25.61 1.10
C LEU A 285 -7.12 24.41 0.16
N ILE A 286 -7.31 24.66 -1.14
CA ILE A 286 -7.37 23.60 -2.14
C ILE A 286 -6.00 22.92 -2.26
N ASN A 287 -4.92 23.70 -2.28
CA ASN A 287 -3.57 23.17 -2.31
C ASN A 287 -3.25 22.35 -1.06
N ASP A 288 -3.67 22.80 0.12
CA ASP A 288 -3.53 22.07 1.38
C ASP A 288 -4.25 20.70 1.33
N ILE A 289 -5.48 20.66 0.80
CA ILE A 289 -6.25 19.42 0.64
C ILE A 289 -5.56 18.47 -0.34
N LEU A 290 -5.04 18.99 -1.45
CA LEU A 290 -4.31 18.20 -2.42
C LEU A 290 -3.01 17.64 -1.86
N ASP A 291 -2.21 18.48 -1.19
CA ASP A 291 -0.97 18.06 -0.54
C ASP A 291 -1.28 16.97 0.49
N PHE A 292 -2.32 17.16 1.30
CA PHE A 292 -2.77 16.14 2.25
C PHE A 292 -3.11 14.80 1.56
N SER A 293 -3.84 14.83 0.45
CA SER A 293 -4.20 13.63 -0.30
C SER A 293 -3.00 12.95 -0.97
N LYS A 294 -2.04 13.73 -1.49
CA LYS A 294 -0.80 13.20 -2.08
C LYS A 294 0.06 12.52 -1.03
N ILE A 295 0.14 13.07 0.18
CA ILE A 295 0.88 12.45 1.27
C ILE A 295 0.16 11.18 1.77
N GLU A 296 -1.17 11.21 1.93
CA GLU A 296 -1.95 10.05 2.39
C GLU A 296 -1.86 8.86 1.41
N SER A 297 -1.68 9.12 0.11
CA SER A 297 -1.48 8.09 -0.91
C SER A 297 -0.02 7.70 -1.15
N GLY A 298 0.94 8.32 -0.44
CA GLY A 298 2.37 8.06 -0.62
C GLY A 298 2.94 8.51 -1.97
N ARG A 299 2.21 9.35 -2.72
CA ARG A 299 2.59 9.86 -4.06
C ARG A 299 3.31 11.20 -4.01
N MET A 300 3.75 11.64 -2.83
CA MET A 300 4.46 12.89 -2.69
C MET A 300 5.91 12.73 -3.13
N GLU A 301 6.27 13.40 -4.22
CA GLU A 301 7.65 13.51 -4.68
C GLU A 301 8.31 14.74 -4.06
N PHE A 302 9.53 14.56 -3.55
CA PHE A 302 10.33 15.64 -2.95
C PHE A 302 11.39 16.13 -3.93
N GLU A 303 11.43 17.43 -4.17
CA GLU A 303 12.44 18.04 -5.03
C GLU A 303 13.71 18.31 -4.23
N THR A 304 14.68 17.39 -4.28
CA THR A 304 15.91 17.51 -3.50
C THR A 304 16.91 18.46 -4.17
N ARG A 305 17.04 19.67 -3.65
CA ARG A 305 17.96 20.73 -4.11
C ARG A 305 18.92 21.15 -2.99
N SER A 306 19.98 21.88 -3.34
CA SER A 306 20.87 22.51 -2.36
C SER A 306 20.21 23.75 -1.76
N ILE A 307 20.16 23.83 -0.44
CA ILE A 307 19.43 24.83 0.33
C ILE A 307 20.39 25.54 1.28
N ASN A 308 20.38 26.87 1.28
CA ASN A 308 21.01 27.67 2.32
C ASN A 308 20.01 27.91 3.46
N LEU A 309 20.16 27.22 4.59
CA LEU A 309 19.21 27.28 5.70
C LEU A 309 19.12 28.68 6.31
N VAL A 310 20.24 29.39 6.42
CA VAL A 310 20.27 30.75 6.98
C VAL A 310 19.45 31.71 6.12
N ARG A 311 19.57 31.59 4.79
CA ARG A 311 18.78 32.38 3.84
C ARG A 311 17.30 32.02 3.93
N LEU A 312 16.97 30.73 3.89
CA LEU A 312 15.60 30.23 3.99
C LEU A 312 14.89 30.74 5.25
N LEU A 313 15.54 30.60 6.40
CA LEU A 313 14.99 31.04 7.70
C LEU A 313 14.79 32.54 7.74
N ARG A 314 15.76 33.32 7.26
CA ARG A 314 15.67 34.78 7.21
C ARG A 314 14.51 35.24 6.33
N GLU A 315 14.43 34.73 5.10
CA GLU A 315 13.37 35.08 4.16
C GLU A 315 11.99 34.70 4.73
N THR A 316 11.87 33.52 5.33
CA THR A 316 10.60 33.04 5.89
C THR A 316 10.18 33.85 7.11
N THR A 317 11.12 34.14 8.02
CA THR A 317 10.89 34.99 9.19
C THR A 317 10.52 36.41 8.77
N GLN A 318 11.10 36.90 7.67
CA GLN A 318 10.89 38.27 7.20
C GLN A 318 9.45 38.54 6.73
N LEU A 319 8.75 37.52 6.22
CA LEU A 319 7.35 37.61 5.82
C LEU A 319 6.43 38.06 6.97
N PHE A 320 6.80 37.74 8.21
CA PHE A 320 5.97 37.98 9.39
C PHE A 320 6.37 39.22 10.20
N PHE A 321 7.49 39.89 9.89
CA PHE A 321 7.91 41.10 10.62
C PHE A 321 6.86 42.20 10.60
N GLY A 322 6.22 42.43 9.45
CA GLY A 322 5.23 43.50 9.32
C GLY A 322 4.00 43.27 10.22
N GLU A 323 3.52 42.04 10.31
CA GLU A 323 2.36 41.68 11.13
C GLU A 323 2.72 41.66 12.62
N ALA A 324 3.87 41.07 12.98
CA ALA A 324 4.39 41.09 14.35
C ALA A 324 4.62 42.52 14.85
N ALA A 325 5.22 43.39 14.03
CA ALA A 325 5.48 44.79 14.38
C ALA A 325 4.19 45.58 14.60
N LYS A 326 3.13 45.34 13.81
CA LYS A 326 1.80 45.95 14.02
C LYS A 326 1.20 45.56 15.38
N LYS A 327 1.48 44.34 15.85
CA LYS A 327 1.06 43.84 17.17
C LYS A 327 2.03 44.22 18.30
N GLY A 328 3.21 44.75 17.98
CA GLY A 328 4.26 45.02 18.96
C GLY A 328 4.92 43.75 19.52
N VAL A 329 4.90 42.65 18.76
CA VAL A 329 5.52 41.38 19.11
C VAL A 329 6.96 41.35 18.60
N GLU A 330 7.91 40.98 19.45
CA GLU A 330 9.33 40.86 19.10
C GLU A 330 9.59 39.52 18.40
N LEU A 331 10.23 39.52 17.23
CA LEU A 331 10.55 38.30 16.47
C LEU A 331 12.07 38.07 16.46
N LYS A 332 12.51 36.94 17.04
CA LYS A 332 13.92 36.57 17.18
C LYS A 332 14.25 35.35 16.33
N LEU A 333 15.43 35.34 15.74
CA LEU A 333 15.99 34.20 15.02
C LEU A 333 17.35 33.85 15.63
N ASP A 334 17.46 32.64 16.15
CA ASP A 334 18.68 32.05 16.69
C ASP A 334 19.11 30.88 15.79
N PHE A 335 20.38 30.89 15.38
CA PHE A 335 20.95 29.88 14.51
C PHE A 335 22.27 29.41 15.10
N SER A 336 22.29 28.16 15.60
CA SER A 336 23.50 27.59 16.21
C SER A 336 24.62 27.42 15.17
N GLU A 337 25.86 27.69 15.58
CA GLU A 337 27.07 27.44 14.75
C GLU A 337 27.27 25.95 14.43
N GLU A 338 26.62 25.07 15.18
CA GLU A 338 26.72 23.62 15.02
C GLU A 338 25.80 23.07 13.91
N VAL A 339 24.98 23.93 13.28
CA VAL A 339 24.06 23.54 12.20
C VAL A 339 24.70 23.76 10.83
N PRO A 340 24.62 22.80 9.89
CA PRO A 340 25.14 22.99 8.54
C PRO A 340 24.42 24.13 7.83
N ARG A 341 25.17 25.08 7.27
CA ARG A 341 24.57 26.21 6.53
C ARG A 341 23.94 25.78 5.22
N VAL A 342 24.51 24.77 4.56
CA VAL A 342 24.03 24.24 3.28
C VAL A 342 23.68 22.77 3.41
N VAL A 343 22.44 22.43 3.02
CA VAL A 343 21.86 21.09 3.11
C VAL A 343 21.16 20.72 1.82
N ARG A 344 20.93 19.43 1.58
CA ARG A 344 20.08 18.95 0.48
C ARG A 344 18.72 18.50 0.99
N GLY A 345 17.68 19.00 0.34
CA GLY A 345 16.28 18.68 0.65
C GLY A 345 15.32 19.48 -0.22
N ASP A 346 14.05 19.46 0.15
CA ASP A 346 12.99 20.22 -0.52
C ASP A 346 12.74 21.56 0.18
N GLU A 347 13.23 22.65 -0.42
CA GLU A 347 13.12 23.99 0.15
C GLU A 347 11.66 24.42 0.32
N THR A 348 10.81 24.10 -0.66
CA THR A 348 9.42 24.51 -0.70
C THR A 348 8.64 23.89 0.46
N ARG A 349 8.90 22.61 0.77
CA ARG A 349 8.23 21.90 1.86
C ARG A 349 8.73 22.33 3.24
N ILE A 350 10.04 22.57 3.39
CA ILE A 350 10.57 23.14 4.64
C ILE A 350 9.99 24.53 4.87
N ARG A 351 9.94 25.37 3.82
CA ARG A 351 9.32 26.69 3.87
C ARG A 351 7.84 26.61 4.27
N GLN A 352 7.08 25.67 3.71
CA GLN A 352 5.67 25.46 4.04
C GLN A 352 5.46 25.10 5.52
N ILE A 353 6.31 24.23 6.09
CA ILE A 353 6.27 23.91 7.53
C ILE A 353 6.54 25.18 8.35
N LEU A 354 7.60 25.92 8.04
CA LEU A 354 8.00 27.11 8.78
C LEU A 354 6.95 28.22 8.71
N ILE A 355 6.36 28.48 7.53
CA ILE A 355 5.29 29.46 7.33
C ILE A 355 4.06 29.09 8.18
N ASN A 356 3.67 27.82 8.21
CA ASN A 356 2.53 27.37 9.01
C ASN A 356 2.75 27.57 10.52
N LEU A 357 3.95 27.22 11.02
CA LEU A 357 4.27 27.37 12.45
C LEU A 357 4.43 28.83 12.85
N LEU A 358 5.17 29.63 12.08
CA LEU A 358 5.34 31.06 12.32
C LEU A 358 4.01 31.82 12.20
N GLY A 359 3.19 31.47 11.20
CA GLY A 359 1.87 32.04 11.03
C GLY A 359 0.98 31.79 12.24
N ASN A 360 1.01 30.57 12.80
CA ASN A 360 0.31 30.26 14.05
C ASN A 360 0.88 31.06 15.23
N ALA A 361 2.21 31.16 15.37
CA ALA A 361 2.84 31.92 16.44
C ALA A 361 2.42 33.40 16.42
N VAL A 362 2.47 34.06 15.26
CA VAL A 362 2.03 35.46 15.09
C VAL A 362 0.53 35.61 15.34
N LYS A 363 -0.26 34.65 14.87
CA LYS A 363 -1.72 34.66 15.00
C LYS A 363 -2.18 34.58 16.46
N PHE A 364 -1.53 33.77 17.28
CA PHE A 364 -1.93 33.49 18.67
C PHE A 364 -1.15 34.29 19.73
N THR A 365 -0.22 35.14 19.30
CA THR A 365 0.52 36.07 20.17
C THR A 365 0.06 37.50 19.92
N ASP A 366 -0.64 38.08 20.89
CA ASP A 366 -1.06 39.49 20.83
C ASP A 366 0.04 40.44 21.33
N THR A 367 0.79 40.05 22.36
CA THR A 367 1.91 40.82 22.93
C THR A 367 3.02 39.88 23.40
N GLY A 368 4.28 40.30 23.32
CA GLY A 368 5.42 39.55 23.85
C GLY A 368 6.45 39.23 22.76
N SER A 369 6.88 37.97 22.67
CA SER A 369 7.94 37.58 21.73
C SER A 369 7.68 36.23 21.09
N ILE A 370 8.21 36.07 19.87
CA ILE A 370 8.30 34.83 19.13
C ILE A 370 9.78 34.59 18.83
N ALA A 371 10.27 33.38 19.08
CA ALA A 371 11.64 32.98 18.81
C ALA A 371 11.64 31.78 17.86
N VAL A 372 12.55 31.80 16.89
CA VAL A 372 12.87 30.66 16.02
C VAL A 372 14.29 30.24 16.33
N ALA A 373 14.50 29.02 16.81
CA ALA A 373 15.80 28.45 17.05
C ALA A 373 16.02 27.23 16.14
N VAL A 374 17.26 27.02 15.70
CA VAL A 374 17.63 25.85 14.89
C VAL A 374 18.82 25.14 15.51
N HIS A 375 18.66 23.83 15.70
CA HIS A 375 19.61 22.96 16.37
C HIS A 375 19.94 21.73 15.51
N CYS A 376 21.14 21.20 15.65
CA CYS A 376 21.55 19.92 15.09
C CYS A 376 21.89 19.00 16.26
N TYR A 377 21.23 17.84 16.37
CA TYR A 377 21.35 16.97 17.55
C TYR A 377 22.68 16.22 17.62
N GLU A 378 23.26 15.94 16.45
CA GLU A 378 24.50 15.17 16.32
C GLU A 378 25.53 15.99 15.52
N PRO A 379 26.83 15.84 15.83
CA PRO A 379 27.88 16.37 14.97
C PRO A 379 27.72 15.81 13.56
N TRP A 380 27.78 16.68 12.56
CA TRP A 380 27.55 16.30 11.16
C TRP A 380 28.86 16.36 10.37
N THR A 381 28.92 15.53 9.32
CA THR A 381 29.98 15.56 8.31
C THR A 381 29.38 15.86 6.95
N THR A 382 30.14 16.51 6.06
CA THR A 382 29.71 16.69 4.66
C THR A 382 29.42 15.35 3.99
N GLY A 383 28.24 15.24 3.38
CA GLY A 383 27.72 14.03 2.73
C GLY A 383 26.92 13.11 3.67
N GLU A 384 26.83 13.41 4.97
CA GLU A 384 26.03 12.65 5.92
C GLU A 384 24.64 13.27 6.12
N VAL A 385 23.67 12.41 6.44
CA VAL A 385 22.33 12.83 6.84
C VAL A 385 22.36 13.25 8.30
N CYS A 386 22.01 14.50 8.57
CA CYS A 386 21.92 15.07 9.91
C CYS A 386 20.45 15.32 10.30
N GLU A 387 20.17 15.26 11.59
CA GLU A 387 18.85 15.60 12.14
C GLU A 387 18.83 17.09 12.55
N ILE A 388 18.09 17.88 11.79
CA ILE A 388 17.93 19.33 12.04
C ILE A 388 16.58 19.55 12.71
N GLU A 389 16.61 20.26 13.83
CA GLU A 389 15.45 20.61 14.62
C GLU A 389 15.17 22.12 14.53
N PHE A 390 13.96 22.46 14.12
CA PHE A 390 13.41 23.81 14.16
C PHE A 390 12.50 23.94 15.37
N GLU A 391 12.81 24.89 16.23
CA GLU A 391 12.04 25.24 17.41
C GLU A 391 11.40 26.61 17.20
N ILE A 392 10.07 26.68 17.32
CA ILE A 392 9.30 27.93 17.25
C ILE A 392 8.61 28.11 18.59
N THR A 393 9.04 29.10 19.36
CA THR A 393 8.48 29.44 20.67
C THR A 393 7.70 30.74 20.58
N ASP A 394 6.49 30.76 21.13
CA ASP A 394 5.64 31.93 21.22
C ASP A 394 5.22 32.17 22.68
N SER A 395 5.04 33.43 23.06
CA SER A 395 4.51 33.83 24.37
C SER A 395 2.99 34.10 24.33
N GLY A 396 2.25 33.38 23.49
CA GLY A 396 0.84 33.59 23.23
C GLY A 396 -0.09 33.01 24.30
N ILE A 397 -1.34 32.75 23.91
CA ILE A 397 -2.40 32.26 24.83
C ILE A 397 -2.11 30.89 25.46
N GLY A 398 -1.24 30.09 24.84
CA GLY A 398 -1.01 28.69 25.21
C GLY A 398 -2.23 27.79 25.03
N MET A 399 -2.08 26.51 25.37
CA MET A 399 -3.07 25.45 25.15
C MET A 399 -3.15 24.51 26.37
N THR A 400 -4.31 23.89 26.55
CA THR A 400 -4.50 22.81 27.55
C THR A 400 -3.93 21.49 27.04
N GLU A 401 -3.67 20.55 27.95
CA GLU A 401 -3.14 19.22 27.60
C GLU A 401 -4.05 18.45 26.63
N ASP A 402 -5.38 18.56 26.78
CA ASP A 402 -6.34 17.97 25.85
C ASP A 402 -6.25 18.58 24.44
N GLN A 403 -6.06 19.91 24.35
CA GLN A 403 -5.86 20.60 23.08
C GLN A 403 -4.53 20.20 22.40
N VAL A 404 -3.44 20.09 23.16
CA VAL A 404 -2.14 19.63 22.63
C VAL A 404 -2.24 18.20 22.09
N SER A 405 -2.95 17.31 22.78
CA SER A 405 -3.11 15.92 22.33
C SER A 405 -3.82 15.79 20.97
N LYS A 406 -4.66 16.77 20.61
CA LYS A 406 -5.47 16.76 19.39
C LYS A 406 -4.94 17.66 18.27
N LEU A 407 -3.87 18.40 18.53
CA LEU A 407 -3.37 19.51 17.71
C LEU A 407 -3.05 19.14 16.26
N PHE A 408 -2.55 17.92 16.04
CA PHE A 408 -2.12 17.43 14.73
C PHE A 408 -3.16 16.56 14.02
N HIS A 409 -4.38 16.45 14.57
CA HIS A 409 -5.45 15.73 13.88
C HIS A 409 -6.09 16.62 12.79
N PRO A 410 -6.39 16.06 11.60
CA PRO A 410 -7.00 16.82 10.52
C PRO A 410 -8.35 17.42 10.92
N PHE A 411 -8.61 18.66 10.50
CA PHE A 411 -9.88 19.39 10.67
C PHE A 411 -10.29 19.70 12.12
N LEU A 412 -9.44 19.38 13.11
CA LEU A 412 -9.70 19.69 14.51
C LEU A 412 -9.21 21.10 14.84
N GLN A 413 -10.09 21.88 15.46
CA GLN A 413 -9.80 23.24 15.93
C GLN A 413 -10.09 23.33 17.42
N ALA A 414 -9.21 24.02 18.16
CA ALA A 414 -9.18 23.99 19.62
C ALA A 414 -10.38 24.67 20.30
N ASP A 415 -11.12 25.57 19.63
CA ASP A 415 -12.31 26.23 20.18
C ASP A 415 -13.24 26.84 19.11
N SER A 416 -14.56 26.74 19.35
CA SER A 416 -15.64 27.33 18.52
C SER A 416 -15.90 28.81 18.80
N SER A 417 -15.20 29.41 19.76
CA SER A 417 -15.30 30.83 20.13
C SER A 417 -14.23 31.70 19.43
N THR A 418 -13.05 31.13 19.14
CA THR A 418 -11.93 31.76 18.41
C THR A 418 -12.06 31.69 16.89
N THR A 419 -12.93 30.84 16.35
CA THR A 419 -13.22 30.71 14.91
C THR A 419 -13.78 31.98 14.28
N ARG A 420 -14.42 32.86 15.06
CA ARG A 420 -14.97 34.14 14.56
C ARG A 420 -13.94 35.25 14.40
N LYS A 421 -12.74 35.14 14.99
CA LYS A 421 -11.69 36.18 14.91
C LYS A 421 -10.50 35.78 14.02
N PHE A 422 -10.19 34.50 13.91
CA PHE A 422 -8.91 34.06 13.35
C PHE A 422 -9.05 32.80 12.48
N GLY A 423 -9.92 32.82 11.46
CA GLY A 423 -10.21 31.70 10.57
C GLY A 423 -8.99 30.85 10.17
N GLY A 424 -9.19 29.54 10.07
CA GLY A 424 -8.16 28.58 9.66
C GLY A 424 -8.81 27.31 9.15
N THR A 425 -8.04 26.51 8.42
CA THR A 425 -8.52 25.29 7.72
C THR A 425 -8.52 24.07 8.64
N GLY A 426 -7.75 24.12 9.74
CA GLY A 426 -7.46 22.98 10.60
C GLY A 426 -6.58 21.91 9.93
N LEU A 427 -6.04 22.18 8.74
CA LEU A 427 -5.18 21.25 8.00
C LEU A 427 -3.70 21.56 8.15
N GLY A 428 -3.30 22.82 8.35
CA GLY A 428 -1.89 23.24 8.33
C GLY A 428 -0.98 22.42 9.26
N LEU A 429 -1.37 22.17 10.51
CA LEU A 429 -0.58 21.37 11.45
C LEU A 429 -0.59 19.87 11.11
N ALA A 430 -1.70 19.34 10.60
CA ALA A 430 -1.77 17.96 10.12
C ALA A 430 -0.85 17.76 8.90
N ILE A 431 -0.78 18.73 8.00
CA ILE A 431 0.15 18.75 6.86
C ILE A 431 1.59 18.82 7.36
N CYS A 432 1.91 19.71 8.31
CA CYS A 432 3.26 19.80 8.88
C CYS A 432 3.71 18.46 9.49
N LYS A 433 2.81 17.77 10.19
CA LYS A 433 3.09 16.43 10.72
C LYS A 433 3.42 15.44 9.61
N ARG A 434 2.56 15.37 8.58
CA ARG A 434 2.75 14.46 7.45
C ARG A 434 4.01 14.75 6.64
N LEU A 435 4.32 16.04 6.40
CA LEU A 435 5.56 16.45 5.76
C LEU A 435 6.78 16.05 6.61
N SER A 436 6.76 16.30 7.92
CA SER A 436 7.87 15.93 8.80
C SER A 436 8.11 14.41 8.81
N GLU A 437 7.04 13.60 8.86
CA GLU A 437 7.12 12.13 8.82
C GLU A 437 7.67 11.64 7.47
N ALA A 438 7.20 12.23 6.36
CA ALA A 438 7.65 11.89 5.01
C ALA A 438 9.11 12.31 4.75
N MET A 439 9.61 13.35 5.43
CA MET A 439 11.02 13.75 5.44
C MET A 439 11.87 12.95 6.46
N GLY A 440 11.36 11.82 6.97
CA GLY A 440 12.07 10.94 7.89
C GLY A 440 12.22 11.48 9.32
N GLY A 441 11.41 12.46 9.68
CA GLY A 441 11.46 13.19 10.94
C GLY A 441 10.16 13.10 11.76
N ARG A 442 9.92 14.10 12.61
CA ARG A 442 8.73 14.18 13.48
C ARG A 442 8.42 15.62 13.89
N ILE A 443 7.17 15.88 14.31
CA ILE A 443 6.71 17.14 14.90
C ILE A 443 6.05 16.89 16.26
N TRP A 444 6.21 17.81 17.20
CA TRP A 444 5.48 17.82 18.48
C TRP A 444 5.38 19.25 19.03
N ALA A 445 4.60 19.43 20.08
CA ALA A 445 4.45 20.71 20.75
C ALA A 445 4.35 20.56 22.27
N THR A 446 4.80 21.57 23.00
CA THR A 446 4.58 21.75 24.43
C THR A 446 3.95 23.11 24.65
N SER A 447 2.95 23.21 25.52
CA SER A 447 2.25 24.48 25.72
C SER A 447 1.64 24.54 27.12
N THR A 448 1.60 25.75 27.68
CA THR A 448 0.98 26.03 28.97
C THR A 448 0.09 27.25 28.83
N VAL A 449 -1.16 27.14 29.26
CA VAL A 449 -2.16 28.22 29.15
C VAL A 449 -1.64 29.49 29.84
N GLY A 450 -1.54 30.58 29.08
CA GLY A 450 -1.07 31.90 29.53
C GLY A 450 0.45 32.10 29.50
N GLU A 451 1.25 31.06 29.27
CA GLU A 451 2.72 31.16 29.14
C GLU A 451 3.20 31.04 27.69
N GLY A 452 2.35 30.52 26.80
CA GLY A 452 2.63 30.38 25.38
C GLY A 452 2.84 28.93 24.94
N SER A 453 3.39 28.75 23.73
CA SER A 453 3.59 27.42 23.14
C SER A 453 4.98 27.30 22.51
N CYS A 454 5.46 26.07 22.44
CA CYS A 454 6.70 25.73 21.76
C CYS A 454 6.46 24.56 20.82
N PHE A 455 6.75 24.76 19.53
CA PHE A 455 6.61 23.78 18.47
C PHE A 455 7.98 23.31 18.03
N PHE A 456 8.15 22.00 17.90
CA PHE A 456 9.39 21.38 17.49
C PHE A 456 9.15 20.56 16.23
N VAL A 457 9.95 20.80 15.20
CA VAL A 457 9.99 19.99 13.98
C VAL A 457 11.40 19.48 13.80
N ARG A 458 11.54 18.16 13.73
CA ARG A 458 12.80 17.52 13.37
C ARG A 458 12.68 16.91 11.99
N ILE A 459 13.66 17.13 11.13
CA ILE A 459 13.75 16.55 9.78
C ILE A 459 15.16 16.06 9.48
N ARG A 460 15.28 15.11 8.56
CA ARG A 460 16.55 14.52 8.13
C ARG A 460 16.99 15.14 6.81
N LEU A 461 18.18 15.74 6.80
CA LEU A 461 18.72 16.42 5.63
C LEU A 461 20.19 16.06 5.42
N GLU A 462 20.60 15.89 4.18
CA GLU A 462 22.01 15.64 3.84
C GLU A 462 22.81 16.95 3.94
N ALA A 463 23.85 16.97 4.76
CA ALA A 463 24.70 18.14 4.91
C ALA A 463 25.67 18.26 3.73
N VAL A 464 25.69 19.40 3.03
CA VAL A 464 26.57 19.63 1.87
C VAL A 464 27.85 20.38 2.26
N GLY A 465 27.82 21.10 3.38
CA GLY A 465 28.99 21.75 3.96
C GLY A 465 28.74 23.20 4.39
N ASP A 466 29.78 23.78 5.00
CA ASP A 466 29.88 25.21 5.23
C ASP A 466 30.54 25.86 4.01
N VAL A 467 29.79 26.63 3.23
CA VAL A 467 30.43 27.48 2.23
C VAL A 467 31.15 28.61 2.97
N ALA A 468 32.46 28.41 3.17
CA ALA A 468 33.39 29.48 3.50
C ALA A 468 33.51 30.42 2.29
N THR A 469 32.62 31.40 2.16
CA THR A 469 32.90 32.64 1.43
C THR A 469 32.50 33.87 2.25
N ALA A 470 33.54 34.64 2.54
CA ALA A 470 33.63 35.88 3.29
C ALA A 470 32.58 36.95 2.97
N ALA A 471 31.87 37.40 4.01
CA ALA A 471 31.89 38.80 4.47
C ALA A 471 31.34 38.85 5.92
N PRO A 472 31.91 39.68 6.83
CA PRO A 472 31.38 39.82 8.17
C PRO A 472 30.08 40.62 8.09
N PHE A 473 28.93 39.96 8.25
CA PHE A 473 27.66 40.64 8.45
C PHE A 473 27.62 41.18 9.88
N VAL A 474 27.68 42.50 9.99
CA VAL A 474 27.52 43.25 11.23
C VAL A 474 26.14 42.96 11.83
N SER A 475 26.12 42.58 13.11
CA SER A 475 24.93 42.54 13.94
C SER A 475 24.30 43.93 14.02
N VAL A 476 23.14 44.13 13.40
CA VAL A 476 22.31 45.30 13.66
C VAL A 476 20.94 44.82 14.10
N VAL A 477 20.80 44.54 15.39
CA VAL A 477 19.55 44.78 16.14
C VAL A 477 19.90 45.14 17.58
N GLU A 478 20.66 46.21 17.77
CA GLU A 478 20.65 46.96 19.03
C GLU A 478 20.88 48.44 18.70
N ARG A 479 19.78 49.19 18.55
CA ARG A 479 19.60 50.50 19.21
C ARG A 479 18.30 51.21 18.80
N SER A 480 17.49 51.41 19.85
CA SER A 480 16.73 52.61 20.17
C SER A 480 15.60 53.02 19.22
N VAL A 481 14.40 52.56 19.59
CA VAL A 481 13.21 53.40 19.69
C VAL A 481 13.56 54.63 20.54
N GLN A 482 13.81 55.77 19.90
CA GLN A 482 13.74 57.08 20.55
C GLN A 482 13.28 58.14 19.55
N SER A 483 12.06 58.61 19.83
CA SER A 483 11.46 59.89 19.44
C SER A 483 12.33 60.89 18.68
N ARG A 484 11.86 61.27 17.49
CA ARG A 484 11.95 62.62 16.89
C ARG A 484 10.96 62.59 15.72
N GLY A 485 9.83 63.28 15.76
CA GLY A 485 9.72 64.70 16.05
C GLY A 485 9.64 65.43 14.71
N VAL A 486 8.40 65.68 14.29
CA VAL A 486 7.92 66.71 13.34
C VAL A 486 8.99 67.66 12.81
N GLN A 487 9.13 67.76 11.49
CA GLN A 487 9.20 69.06 10.80
C GLN A 487 8.95 68.94 9.29
N ALA A 488 7.93 69.68 8.87
CA ALA A 488 7.65 70.07 7.50
C ALA A 488 8.72 71.05 6.99
N VAL A 489 9.06 70.97 5.71
CA VAL A 489 9.64 72.08 4.95
C VAL A 489 9.04 72.06 3.54
N GLU A 490 8.40 73.16 3.20
CA GLU A 490 7.95 73.57 1.88
C GLU A 490 9.13 74.12 1.04
N SER A 491 9.10 73.90 -0.28
CA SER A 491 9.58 74.82 -1.33
C SER A 491 9.20 74.22 -2.70
N THR A 492 8.20 74.69 -3.47
CA THR A 492 8.07 75.88 -4.34
C THR A 492 9.18 76.14 -5.37
N GLY A 493 8.76 76.23 -6.65
CA GLY A 493 9.46 76.85 -7.80
C GLY A 493 9.75 75.87 -8.96
N THR A 494 8.87 75.66 -9.96
CA THR A 494 8.61 76.41 -11.23
C THR A 494 9.76 76.52 -12.23
N ASP A 495 9.47 76.00 -13.43
CA ASP A 495 9.87 76.39 -14.79
C ASP A 495 11.36 76.34 -15.22
N GLU A 496 11.68 75.54 -16.24
CA GLU A 496 11.80 76.05 -17.62
C GLU A 496 12.23 74.97 -18.63
N VAL A 497 11.78 75.21 -19.85
CA VAL A 497 11.90 74.44 -21.09
C VAL A 497 13.28 74.67 -21.71
N SER A 498 13.90 73.63 -22.29
CA SER A 498 14.85 73.83 -23.40
C SER A 498 14.81 72.66 -24.37
N GLU A 499 14.25 72.96 -25.54
CA GLU A 499 14.44 72.25 -26.80
C GLU A 499 15.93 72.19 -27.16
N LEU A 500 16.37 71.06 -27.71
CA LEU A 500 17.45 70.94 -28.69
C LEU A 500 17.21 69.64 -29.50
N SER A 501 16.67 69.83 -30.71
CA SER A 501 16.81 68.98 -31.91
C SER A 501 18.26 68.50 -32.11
N SER A 502 18.64 67.44 -32.82
CA SER A 502 18.08 66.43 -33.74
C SER A 502 19.22 65.39 -33.91
N GLU A 503 19.00 64.10 -34.13
CA GLU A 503 19.02 63.46 -35.46
C GLU A 503 18.79 61.94 -35.21
N ALA A 504 17.61 61.42 -35.53
CA ALA A 504 17.33 60.62 -36.74
C ALA A 504 18.01 59.23 -36.79
N THR A 505 17.24 58.18 -36.50
CA THR A 505 17.15 57.05 -37.43
C THR A 505 15.75 56.44 -37.35
N ASP A 506 15.00 56.71 -38.41
CA ASP A 506 13.65 56.28 -38.69
C ASP A 506 13.65 54.77 -38.96
N VAL A 507 12.96 53.97 -38.13
CA VAL A 507 12.56 52.60 -38.48
C VAL A 507 11.08 52.46 -38.14
N ALA A 508 10.31 52.23 -39.19
CA ALA A 508 8.86 52.13 -39.30
C ALA A 508 8.12 51.49 -38.10
N ASP A 509 7.15 52.25 -37.58
CA ASP A 509 6.13 51.87 -36.61
C ASP A 509 5.08 50.94 -37.27
N SER A 510 5.46 49.69 -37.55
CA SER A 510 4.50 48.65 -37.96
C SER A 510 3.93 47.98 -36.70
N PRO A 511 2.59 47.87 -36.57
CA PRO A 511 1.99 47.28 -35.39
C PRO A 511 2.38 45.80 -35.28
N MET A 512 3.00 45.44 -34.15
CA MET A 512 3.41 44.07 -33.84
C MET A 512 2.23 43.10 -33.96
N ARG A 513 2.39 42.04 -34.75
CA ARG A 513 1.37 41.02 -35.00
C ARG A 513 1.54 39.87 -34.02
N ILE A 514 0.57 39.74 -33.13
CA ILE A 514 0.60 38.77 -32.04
C ILE A 514 -0.43 37.66 -32.30
N ALA A 515 -0.04 36.41 -32.05
CA ALA A 515 -0.97 35.28 -31.98
C ALA A 515 -0.95 34.68 -30.56
N VAL A 516 -2.07 34.12 -30.13
CA VAL A 516 -2.24 33.46 -28.82
C VAL A 516 -2.90 32.12 -29.06
N ALA A 517 -2.27 31.03 -28.61
CA ALA A 517 -2.88 29.71 -28.52
C ALA A 517 -3.21 29.39 -27.06
N GLU A 518 -4.49 29.29 -26.75
CA GLU A 518 -5.02 29.03 -25.40
C GLU A 518 -6.41 28.41 -25.56
N ASP A 519 -6.69 27.28 -24.93
CA ASP A 519 -7.95 26.54 -25.10
C ASP A 519 -9.08 27.06 -24.20
N ASN A 520 -8.72 27.72 -23.09
CA ASN A 520 -9.70 28.22 -22.14
C ASN A 520 -10.19 29.63 -22.50
N LEU A 521 -11.48 29.75 -22.81
CA LEU A 521 -12.15 31.03 -23.14
C LEU A 521 -11.99 32.12 -22.06
N ALA A 522 -11.90 31.77 -20.77
CA ALA A 522 -11.68 32.74 -19.70
C ALA A 522 -10.25 33.31 -19.75
N ASN A 523 -9.26 32.45 -19.97
CA ASN A 523 -7.86 32.86 -20.12
C ASN A 523 -7.67 33.67 -21.41
N GLN A 524 -8.28 33.26 -22.52
CA GLN A 524 -8.26 34.05 -23.77
C GLN A 524 -8.79 35.47 -23.54
N ARG A 525 -9.94 35.62 -22.87
CA ARG A 525 -10.50 36.94 -22.52
C ARG A 525 -9.56 37.74 -21.61
N LEU A 526 -8.92 37.08 -20.65
CA LEU A 526 -7.95 37.71 -19.76
C LEU A 526 -6.76 38.29 -20.55
N LEU A 527 -6.11 37.46 -21.38
CA LEU A 527 -5.00 37.91 -22.25
C LEU A 527 -5.45 39.00 -23.21
N GLN A 528 -6.64 38.89 -23.80
CA GLN A 528 -7.17 39.87 -24.73
C GLN A 528 -7.27 41.25 -24.08
N ILE A 529 -7.77 41.32 -22.83
CA ILE A 529 -7.89 42.57 -22.08
C ILE A 529 -6.50 43.11 -21.71
N MET A 530 -5.57 42.24 -21.26
CA MET A 530 -4.20 42.64 -20.91
C MET A 530 -3.46 43.21 -22.12
N LEU A 531 -3.48 42.52 -23.26
CA LEU A 531 -2.84 42.98 -24.49
C LEU A 531 -3.47 44.27 -25.01
N LYS A 532 -4.80 44.40 -24.95
CA LYS A 532 -5.51 45.64 -25.30
C LYS A 532 -5.12 46.82 -24.42
N ARG A 533 -4.93 46.60 -23.11
CA ARG A 533 -4.42 47.63 -22.17
C ARG A 533 -3.01 48.09 -22.51
N LEU A 534 -2.19 47.19 -23.05
CA LEU A 534 -0.85 47.51 -23.55
C LEU A 534 -0.86 48.06 -24.99
N GLY A 535 -2.03 48.37 -25.56
CA GLY A 535 -2.18 48.93 -26.92
C GLY A 535 -2.00 47.93 -28.06
N MET A 536 -1.88 46.63 -27.74
CA MET A 536 -1.63 45.58 -28.72
C MET A 536 -2.92 44.83 -29.10
N LYS A 537 -2.93 44.25 -30.30
CA LYS A 537 -3.98 43.35 -30.79
C LYS A 537 -3.37 41.98 -31.05
N ALA A 538 -4.13 40.94 -30.73
CA ALA A 538 -3.73 39.56 -31.00
C ALA A 538 -4.86 38.76 -31.63
N GLN A 539 -4.46 37.79 -32.47
CA GLN A 539 -5.33 36.72 -32.94
C GLN A 539 -5.33 35.58 -31.92
N PHE A 540 -6.50 35.03 -31.60
CA PHE A 540 -6.63 33.90 -30.67
C PHE A 540 -6.97 32.61 -31.43
N CYS A 541 -6.33 31.53 -31.02
CA CYS A 541 -6.48 30.17 -31.54
C CYS A 541 -6.77 29.23 -30.36
N GLU A 542 -7.65 28.24 -30.56
CA GLU A 542 -8.13 27.35 -29.49
C GLU A 542 -7.22 26.15 -29.21
N ASN A 543 -6.21 25.90 -30.05
CA ASN A 543 -5.23 24.82 -29.90
C ASN A 543 -4.00 25.06 -30.81
N GLY A 544 -2.97 24.22 -30.65
CA GLY A 544 -1.74 24.30 -31.45
C GLY A 544 -1.98 24.13 -32.96
N ALA A 545 -2.88 23.22 -33.37
CA ALA A 545 -3.12 22.95 -34.79
C ALA A 545 -3.75 24.16 -35.51
N ALA A 546 -4.72 24.83 -34.88
CA ALA A 546 -5.34 26.05 -35.39
C ALA A 546 -4.34 27.21 -35.46
N LEU A 547 -3.36 27.27 -34.54
CA LEU A 547 -2.27 28.23 -34.61
C LEU A 547 -1.36 27.95 -35.81
N ILE A 548 -0.94 26.70 -36.04
CA ILE A 548 -0.09 26.36 -37.20
C ILE A 548 -0.79 26.73 -38.52
N GLU A 549 -2.08 26.43 -38.65
CA GLU A 549 -2.86 26.78 -39.84
C GLU A 549 -2.91 28.30 -40.06
N TYR A 550 -3.11 29.09 -39.00
CA TYR A 550 -3.06 30.55 -39.05
C TYR A 550 -1.68 31.08 -39.48
N LEU A 551 -0.61 30.55 -38.89
CA LEU A 551 0.77 31.00 -39.13
C LEU A 551 1.24 30.71 -40.57
N ARG A 552 0.74 29.65 -41.22
CA ARG A 552 1.05 29.36 -42.64
C ARG A 552 0.66 30.48 -43.59
N GLU A 553 -0.41 31.20 -43.27
CA GLU A 553 -0.99 32.23 -44.13
C GLU A 553 -0.68 33.65 -43.68
N GLN A 554 -0.39 33.84 -42.38
CA GLN A 554 -0.27 35.15 -41.77
C GLN A 554 1.10 35.35 -41.12
N PRO A 555 1.79 36.46 -41.41
CA PRO A 555 3.03 36.80 -40.71
C PRO A 555 2.75 37.11 -39.24
N CYS A 556 3.62 36.64 -38.35
CA CYS A 556 3.50 36.81 -36.92
C CYS A 556 4.88 37.18 -36.33
N ASP A 557 4.89 38.13 -35.40
CA ASP A 557 6.11 38.61 -34.76
C ASP A 557 6.29 37.97 -33.37
N LEU A 558 5.17 37.66 -32.68
CA LEU A 558 5.16 37.08 -31.34
C LEU A 558 3.96 36.12 -31.13
N VAL A 559 4.24 34.95 -30.57
CA VAL A 559 3.24 33.95 -30.17
C VAL A 559 3.24 33.80 -28.65
N PHE A 560 2.07 33.86 -28.03
CA PHE A 560 1.85 33.32 -26.68
C PHE A 560 1.29 31.92 -26.80
N MET A 561 1.95 30.93 -26.21
CA MET A 561 1.62 29.52 -26.38
C MET A 561 1.31 28.86 -25.05
N ASP A 562 0.07 28.43 -24.83
CA ASP A 562 -0.25 27.54 -23.72
C ASP A 562 0.40 26.17 -23.91
N LEU A 563 0.94 25.59 -22.84
CA LEU A 563 1.59 24.27 -22.91
C LEU A 563 0.60 23.13 -23.01
N GLN A 564 -0.54 23.23 -22.32
CA GLN A 564 -1.52 22.15 -22.23
C GLN A 564 -2.79 22.52 -22.96
N MET A 565 -2.92 22.05 -24.21
CA MET A 565 -4.10 22.26 -25.04
C MET A 565 -4.56 20.92 -25.66
N PRO A 566 -5.86 20.71 -25.89
CA PRO A 566 -6.37 19.55 -26.60
C PRO A 566 -5.97 19.59 -28.08
N VAL A 567 -6.05 18.44 -28.76
CA VAL A 567 -5.72 18.21 -30.18
C VAL A 567 -4.22 18.29 -30.49
N MET A 568 -3.55 19.38 -30.11
CA MET A 568 -2.11 19.58 -30.28
C MET A 568 -1.62 20.50 -29.16
N ASP A 569 -0.62 20.03 -28.41
CA ASP A 569 -0.07 20.76 -27.27
C ASP A 569 0.96 21.83 -27.68
N GLY A 570 1.37 22.67 -26.73
CA GLY A 570 2.25 23.80 -27.03
C GLY A 570 3.69 23.41 -27.39
N LEU A 571 4.17 22.26 -26.90
CA LEU A 571 5.52 21.77 -27.20
C LEU A 571 5.55 21.21 -28.62
N GLU A 572 4.59 20.35 -28.97
CA GLU A 572 4.41 19.80 -30.31
C GLU A 572 4.22 20.94 -31.34
N ALA A 573 3.37 21.92 -31.05
CA ALA A 573 3.20 23.08 -31.92
C ALA A 573 4.49 23.88 -32.11
N THR A 574 5.30 24.03 -31.05
CA THR A 574 6.59 24.74 -31.15
C THR A 574 7.58 23.99 -32.02
N GLU A 575 7.71 22.68 -31.86
CA GLU A 575 8.58 21.85 -32.70
C GLU A 575 8.19 21.97 -34.17
N LEU A 576 6.89 21.94 -34.49
CA LEU A 576 6.39 22.12 -35.86
C LEU A 576 6.73 23.50 -36.44
N ILE A 577 6.64 24.57 -35.63
CA ILE A 577 7.05 25.92 -36.04
C ILE A 577 8.55 25.94 -36.34
N ARG A 578 9.39 25.39 -35.45
CA ARG A 578 10.86 25.37 -35.64
C ARG A 578 11.31 24.51 -36.81
N HIS A 579 10.59 23.44 -37.15
CA HIS A 579 10.82 22.65 -38.36
C HIS A 579 10.31 23.31 -39.65
N GLY A 580 9.66 24.48 -39.58
CA GLY A 580 9.16 25.24 -40.73
C GLY A 580 7.80 24.80 -41.25
N GLU A 581 7.07 23.93 -40.55
CA GLU A 581 5.73 23.48 -40.96
C GLU A 581 4.66 24.57 -40.86
N ALA A 582 4.93 25.61 -40.06
CA ALA A 582 4.16 26.86 -40.01
C ALA A 582 4.59 27.87 -41.09
N GLY A 583 5.57 27.54 -41.94
CA GLY A 583 6.20 28.41 -42.92
C GLY A 583 7.66 28.71 -42.56
N GLU A 584 8.58 28.55 -43.52
CA GLU A 584 10.03 28.69 -43.30
C GLU A 584 10.43 30.04 -42.71
N ALA A 585 9.71 31.12 -43.06
CA ALA A 585 9.97 32.47 -42.55
C ALA A 585 9.62 32.66 -41.05
N LEU A 586 8.87 31.73 -40.46
CA LEU A 586 8.43 31.78 -39.07
C LEU A 586 9.22 30.84 -38.15
N GLN A 587 10.24 30.15 -38.66
CA GLN A 587 11.10 29.29 -37.84
C GLN A 587 11.72 30.03 -36.66
N ASP A 588 11.97 31.34 -36.79
CA ASP A 588 12.55 32.19 -35.75
C ASP A 588 11.53 33.10 -35.05
N VAL A 589 10.21 32.89 -35.24
CA VAL A 589 9.17 33.68 -34.56
C VAL A 589 9.35 33.61 -33.05
N LYS A 590 9.11 34.71 -32.34
CA LYS A 590 9.25 34.73 -30.88
C LYS A 590 8.10 34.00 -30.23
N ILE A 591 8.39 33.04 -29.36
CA ILE A 591 7.38 32.24 -28.65
C ILE A 591 7.57 32.41 -27.14
N ILE A 592 6.53 32.89 -26.46
CA ILE A 592 6.45 32.95 -25.00
C ILE A 592 5.50 31.85 -24.51
N ALA A 593 6.02 30.88 -23.76
CA ALA A 593 5.25 29.82 -23.14
C ALA A 593 4.33 30.39 -22.04
N LEU A 594 3.11 29.87 -21.91
CA LEU A 594 2.21 30.10 -20.79
C LEU A 594 2.11 28.80 -19.99
N THR A 595 2.71 28.75 -18.81
CA THR A 595 2.84 27.49 -18.03
C THR A 595 1.95 27.52 -16.80
N ALA A 596 1.40 26.38 -16.37
CA ALA A 596 0.59 26.31 -15.14
C ALA A 596 1.44 26.34 -13.85
N ASN A 597 2.75 26.14 -13.95
CA ASN A 597 3.67 26.10 -12.82
C ASN A 597 5.05 26.65 -13.22
N ALA A 598 5.67 27.49 -12.38
CA ALA A 598 7.00 28.07 -12.61
C ALA A 598 8.14 27.14 -12.12
N LEU A 599 7.96 25.82 -12.23
CA LEU A 599 8.99 24.86 -11.85
C LEU A 599 10.05 24.79 -12.96
N SER A 600 11.31 24.61 -12.57
CA SER A 600 12.47 24.60 -13.49
C SER A 600 12.40 23.55 -14.60
N ASP A 601 11.63 22.48 -14.40
CA ASP A 601 11.52 21.39 -15.38
C ASP A 601 10.65 21.79 -16.58
N ASP A 602 9.60 22.60 -16.38
CA ASP A 602 8.79 23.13 -17.47
C ASP A 602 9.55 24.22 -18.25
N GLU A 603 10.36 25.05 -17.57
CA GLU A 603 11.25 26.04 -18.20
C GLU A 603 12.30 25.36 -19.11
N ALA A 604 12.99 24.33 -18.60
CA ALA A 604 13.98 23.59 -19.37
C ALA A 604 13.37 22.96 -20.62
N ARG A 605 12.19 22.33 -20.48
CA ARG A 605 11.46 21.72 -21.60
C ARG A 605 10.99 22.75 -22.63
N CYS A 606 10.53 23.92 -22.21
CA CYS A 606 10.14 24.99 -23.12
C CYS A 606 11.32 25.49 -23.95
N LEU A 607 12.47 25.69 -23.29
CA LEU A 607 13.69 26.15 -23.95
C LEU A 607 14.28 25.09 -24.88
N GLU A 608 14.27 23.81 -24.48
CA GLU A 608 14.69 22.68 -25.32
C GLU A 608 13.81 22.51 -26.57
N ALA A 609 12.50 22.69 -26.44
CA ALA A 609 11.57 22.69 -27.58
C ALA A 609 11.76 23.92 -28.51
N GLY A 610 12.50 24.94 -28.07
CA GLY A 610 12.85 26.11 -28.86
C GLY A 610 12.00 27.35 -28.61
N MET A 611 11.32 27.46 -27.47
CA MET A 611 10.63 28.70 -27.05
C MET A 611 11.63 29.75 -26.53
N ASP A 612 11.28 31.03 -26.63
CA ASP A 612 12.20 32.14 -26.31
C ASP A 612 12.06 32.67 -24.87
N ALA A 613 10.88 32.52 -24.28
CA ALA A 613 10.63 32.85 -22.87
C ALA A 613 9.42 32.08 -22.34
N TYR A 614 9.12 32.24 -21.05
CA TYR A 614 7.97 31.63 -20.41
C TYR A 614 7.35 32.60 -19.40
N LEU A 615 6.06 32.39 -19.12
CA LEU A 615 5.27 33.10 -18.14
C LEU A 615 4.41 32.11 -17.38
N SER A 616 4.52 32.11 -16.06
CA SER A 616 3.67 31.28 -15.21
C SER A 616 2.28 31.88 -15.04
N LYS A 617 1.25 31.05 -15.17
CA LYS A 617 -0.13 31.35 -14.80
C LYS A 617 -0.25 31.31 -13.26
N PRO A 618 -0.98 32.24 -12.62
CA PRO A 618 -1.80 33.30 -13.22
C PRO A 618 -0.96 34.46 -13.78
N LEU A 619 -1.32 34.91 -14.99
CA LEU A 619 -0.62 35.99 -15.67
C LEU A 619 -0.91 37.33 -15.00
N LYS A 620 0.15 38.11 -14.75
CA LYS A 620 0.05 39.51 -14.31
C LYS A 620 0.44 40.44 -15.44
N ILE A 621 -0.16 41.63 -15.48
CA ILE A 621 0.10 42.59 -16.55
C ILE A 621 1.57 43.05 -16.57
N ASP A 622 2.19 43.20 -15.39
CA ASP A 622 3.59 43.64 -15.28
C ASP A 622 4.57 42.57 -15.75
N THR A 623 4.30 41.30 -15.43
CA THR A 623 5.13 40.17 -15.89
C THR A 623 4.99 39.98 -17.40
N LEU A 624 3.77 40.10 -17.92
CA LEU A 624 3.50 40.06 -19.36
C LEU A 624 4.25 41.20 -20.09
N LYS A 625 4.15 42.44 -19.57
CA LYS A 625 4.85 43.60 -20.10
C LYS A 625 6.37 43.40 -20.08
N GLY A 626 6.91 42.90 -18.97
CA GLY A 626 8.34 42.63 -18.81
C GLY A 626 8.87 41.62 -19.82
N ALA A 627 8.16 40.51 -20.04
CA ALA A 627 8.56 39.48 -21.00
C ALA A 627 8.52 39.97 -22.46
N ILE A 628 7.53 40.80 -22.81
CA ILE A 628 7.48 41.43 -24.13
C ILE A 628 8.64 42.41 -24.29
N GLN A 629 8.95 43.22 -23.27
CA GLN A 629 10.07 44.17 -23.31
C GLN A 629 11.44 43.49 -23.39
N SER A 630 11.62 42.31 -22.78
CA SER A 630 12.89 41.58 -22.87
C SER A 630 13.16 41.05 -24.26
N LEU A 631 12.12 40.62 -24.99
CA LEU A 631 12.25 40.15 -26.37
C LEU A 631 12.21 41.29 -27.40
N PHE A 632 11.47 42.35 -27.10
CA PHE A 632 11.29 43.51 -27.97
C PHE A 632 11.45 44.84 -27.19
N PRO A 633 12.68 45.30 -26.95
CA PRO A 633 12.96 46.48 -26.13
C PRO A 633 12.36 47.80 -26.65
N GLN A 634 11.96 47.84 -27.93
CA GLN A 634 11.42 49.03 -28.59
C GLN A 634 9.88 49.03 -28.66
N ALA A 635 9.20 47.93 -28.34
CA ALA A 635 7.77 47.73 -28.62
C ALA A 635 6.79 48.41 -27.65
N LEU A 636 7.26 48.90 -26.49
CA LEU A 636 6.40 49.41 -25.40
C LEU A 636 6.81 50.83 -24.94
N ARG A 637 7.44 51.62 -25.82
CA ARG A 637 7.72 53.05 -25.56
C ARG A 637 6.49 53.90 -25.92
N ALA A 638 5.53 53.97 -25.01
CA ALA A 638 4.49 55.00 -24.97
C ALA A 638 4.05 55.21 -23.52
#